data_AF-A0A7J3X899-F1
#
_entry.id   AF-A0A7J3X899-F1
#
_cell.length_a   1.000
_cell.length_b   1.000
_cell.length_c   1.000
_cell.angle_alpha   90.00
_cell.angle_beta   90.00
_cell.angle_gamma   90.00
#
_symmetry.space_group_name_H-M   'P 1'
#
loop_
_entity.id
_entity.type
_entity.pdbx_description
1 polymer ?
#
loop_
_entity_poly.entity_id
_entity_poly.type
_entity_poly.pdbx_seq_one_letter_code
_entity_poly.pdbx_strand_id
1 'polypeptide(L)'
;MILSALVLLLLYAPLLYTLSYYLLVLHRASRASSSPPEGGCAGAISLEVMVPVRGEPLSVVSRAVSRNLAAVERSCAKRITVLSDDDPEHAGRLSA
;
A
#
# COMPACT_ATOMS: atom_id res chain seq x y z
N MET A 1 12.12 32.89 36.97
CA MET A 1 12.94 31.68 36.68
C MET A 1 12.10 30.43 36.45
N ILE A 2 11.05 30.17 37.23
CA ILE A 2 10.17 29.00 37.03
C ILE A 2 9.40 29.08 35.71
N LEU A 3 8.79 30.24 35.41
CA LEU A 3 8.03 30.43 34.18
C LEU A 3 8.88 30.25 32.91
N SER A 4 10.11 30.79 32.91
CA SER A 4 11.06 30.63 31.80
C SER A 4 11.49 29.17 31.62
N ALA A 5 11.70 28.43 32.72
CA ALA A 5 12.01 27.00 32.64
C ALA A 5 10.83 26.17 32.10
N LEU A 6 9.60 26.55 32.46
CA LEU A 6 8.37 25.86 32.03
C LEU A 6 8.10 26.10 30.54
N VAL A 7 8.35 27.31 30.04
CA VAL A 7 8.28 27.64 28.60
C VAL A 7 9.33 26.87 27.81
N LEU A 8 10.57 26.80 28.29
CA LEU A 8 11.63 26.00 27.65
C LEU A 8 11.23 24.52 27.62
N LEU A 9 10.71 23.97 28.72
CA LEU A 9 10.28 22.57 28.77
C LEU A 9 9.15 22.28 27.76
N LEU A 10 8.16 23.17 27.65
CA LEU A 10 7.04 23.02 26.70
C LEU A 10 7.48 23.08 25.24
N LEU A 11 8.57 23.80 24.93
CA LEU A 11 9.11 23.88 23.57
C LEU A 11 10.04 22.71 23.25
N TYR A 12 10.94 22.36 24.17
CA TYR A 12 11.97 21.34 23.93
C TYR A 12 11.47 19.90 24.11
N ALA A 13 10.54 19.65 25.04
CA ALA A 13 10.00 18.30 25.25
C ALA A 13 9.38 17.68 23.98
N PRO A 14 8.48 18.36 23.24
CA PRO A 14 7.91 17.79 22.01
C PRO A 14 8.95 17.62 20.90
N LEU A 15 9.93 18.53 20.80
CA LEU A 15 11.03 18.41 19.83
C LEU A 15 11.94 17.22 20.13
N LEU A 16 12.28 16.99 21.39
CA LEU A 16 13.07 15.83 21.80
C LEU A 16 12.31 14.52 21.61
N TYR A 17 11.00 14.53 21.87
CA TYR A 17 10.14 13.37 21.63
C TYR A 17 10.10 12.99 20.14
N THR A 18 9.85 13.95 19.25
CA THR A 18 9.81 13.69 17.80
C THR A 18 11.17 13.26 17.27
N LEU A 19 12.26 13.90 17.71
CA LEU A 19 13.61 13.53 17.32
C LEU A 19 13.97 12.11 17.76
N SER A 20 13.69 11.74 19.01
CA SER A 20 13.97 10.39 19.51
C SER A 20 13.16 9.32 18.78
N TYR A 21 11.89 9.59 18.46
CA TYR A 21 11.06 8.70 17.64
C TYR A 21 11.66 8.50 16.24
N TYR A 22 12.08 9.59 15.60
CA TYR A 22 12.67 9.52 14.25
C TYR A 22 13.98 8.72 14.24
N LEU A 23 14.85 8.92 15.24
CA LEU A 23 16.10 8.17 15.37
C LEU A 23 15.84 6.66 15.59
N LEU A 24 14.81 6.29 16.35
CA LEU A 24 14.43 4.89 16.53
C LEU A 24 13.95 4.25 15.23
N VAL A 25 13.12 4.96 14.44
CA VAL A 25 12.68 4.49 13.13
C VAL A 25 13.86 4.30 12.20
N LEU A 26 14.76 5.28 12.12
CA LEU A 26 15.95 5.23 11.27
C LEU A 26 16.87 4.06 11.66
N HIS A 27 17.07 3.83 12.96
CA HIS A 27 17.87 2.72 13.46
C HIS A 27 17.22 1.35 13.19
N ARG A 28 15.89 1.25 13.25
CA ARG A 28 15.19 0.03 12.86
C ARG A 28 15.24 -0.21 11.35
N ALA A 29 15.08 0.83 10.56
CA ALA A 29 15.16 0.76 9.11
C ALA A 29 16.57 0.38 8.63
N SER A 30 17.63 0.91 9.25
CA SER A 30 19.00 0.54 8.90
C SER A 30 19.38 -0.88 9.27
N ARG A 31 18.71 -1.47 10.27
CA ARG A 31 18.86 -2.88 10.65
C ARG A 31 17.98 -3.83 9.86
N ALA A 32 16.98 -3.32 9.15
CA ALA A 32 16.24 -4.11 8.19
C ALA A 32 17.15 -4.36 6.99
N SER A 33 17.94 -5.44 7.07
CA SER A 33 18.65 -6.00 5.92
C SER A 33 17.62 -6.28 4.83
N SER A 34 17.58 -5.41 3.84
CA SER A 34 16.73 -5.54 2.66
C SER A 34 17.34 -6.56 1.70
N SER A 35 17.40 -7.81 2.12
CA SER A 35 17.37 -8.91 1.15
C SER A 35 15.89 -9.20 0.92
N PRO A 36 15.32 -8.90 -0.27
CA PRO A 36 14.04 -9.49 -0.63
C PRO A 36 14.21 -11.00 -0.45
N PRO A 37 13.26 -11.71 0.18
CA PRO A 37 13.37 -13.15 0.29
C PRO A 37 13.53 -13.71 -1.11
N GLU A 38 14.69 -14.33 -1.39
CA GLU A 38 14.91 -15.17 -2.57
C GLU A 38 14.07 -16.44 -2.40
N GLY A 39 12.75 -16.26 -2.46
CA GLY A 39 11.76 -17.31 -2.45
C GLY A 39 10.92 -17.11 -3.68
N GLY A 40 11.21 -17.88 -4.74
CA GLY A 40 10.19 -18.15 -5.75
C GLY A 40 8.91 -18.62 -5.06
N CYS A 41 7.75 -18.42 -5.70
CA CYS A 41 6.39 -18.55 -5.14
C CYS A 41 6.00 -19.87 -4.43
N ALA A 42 6.96 -20.77 -4.15
CA ALA A 42 6.84 -21.93 -3.29
C ALA A 42 6.47 -21.53 -1.85
N GLY A 43 5.17 -21.51 -1.57
CA GLY A 43 4.61 -21.19 -0.25
C GLY A 43 3.87 -19.86 -0.17
N ALA A 44 3.73 -19.13 -1.29
CA ALA A 44 3.06 -17.84 -1.30
C ALA A 44 1.56 -17.99 -0.97
N ILE A 45 1.12 -17.26 0.05
CA ILE A 45 -0.27 -16.90 0.31
C ILE A 45 -0.86 -16.48 -1.05
N SER A 46 -1.95 -17.13 -1.47
CA SER A 46 -2.61 -16.84 -2.75
C SER A 46 -3.04 -15.37 -2.77
N LEU A 47 -2.27 -14.52 -3.44
CA LEU A 47 -2.57 -13.11 -3.56
C LEU A 47 -3.68 -12.94 -4.60
N GLU A 48 -4.77 -12.30 -4.17
CA GLU A 48 -5.88 -11.90 -5.02
C GLU A 48 -5.87 -10.37 -5.18
N VAL A 49 -5.82 -9.90 -6.42
CA VAL A 49 -5.82 -8.48 -6.73
C VAL A 49 -7.27 -8.03 -6.93
N MET A 50 -7.77 -7.19 -6.02
CA MET A 50 -9.11 -6.62 -6.14
C MET A 50 -9.07 -5.24 -6.79
N VAL A 51 -9.85 -5.04 -7.85
CA VAL A 51 -9.95 -3.76 -8.57
C VAL A 51 -11.37 -3.21 -8.38
N PRO A 52 -11.58 -2.25 -7.46
CA PRO A 52 -12.87 -1.59 -7.30
C PRO A 52 -13.12 -0.62 -8.47
N VAL A 53 -14.31 -0.66 -9.04
CA VAL A 53 -14.73 0.16 -10.19
C VAL A 53 -16.08 0.79 -9.90
N ARG A 54 -16.19 2.10 -10.15
CA ARG A 54 -17.46 2.84 -10.08
C ARG A 54 -17.46 4.02 -11.03
N GLY A 55 -18.39 4.03 -11.99
CA GLY A 55 -18.62 5.12 -12.93
C GLY A 55 -17.47 5.35 -13.94
N GLU A 56 -16.55 4.40 -14.07
CA GLU A 56 -15.39 4.52 -14.94
C GLU A 56 -15.71 4.01 -16.36
N PRO A 57 -15.16 4.62 -17.42
CA PRO A 57 -15.35 4.10 -18.77
C PRO A 57 -14.62 2.76 -18.93
N LEU A 58 -15.27 1.82 -19.65
CA LEU A 58 -14.76 0.45 -19.89
C LEU A 58 -13.33 0.42 -20.46
N SER A 59 -12.95 1.43 -21.26
CA SER A 59 -11.60 1.56 -21.83
C SER A 59 -10.52 1.83 -20.79
N VAL A 60 -10.86 2.50 -19.68
CA VAL A 60 -9.94 2.77 -18.56
C VAL A 60 -9.81 1.52 -17.70
N VAL A 61 -10.93 0.83 -17.42
CA VAL A 61 -10.95 -0.41 -16.64
C VAL A 61 -10.16 -1.51 -17.36
N SER A 62 -10.41 -1.74 -18.64
CA SER A 62 -9.68 -2.74 -19.45
C SER A 62 -8.17 -2.46 -19.53
N ARG A 63 -7.76 -1.19 -19.64
CA ARG A 63 -6.35 -0.80 -19.58
C ARG A 63 -5.72 -1.05 -18.21
N ALA A 64 -6.46 -0.78 -17.13
CA ALA A 64 -6.00 -1.05 -15.77
C ALA A 64 -5.87 -2.56 -15.49
N VAL A 65 -6.86 -3.35 -15.90
CA VAL A 65 -6.89 -4.81 -15.77
C VAL A 65 -5.75 -5.45 -16.55
N SER A 66 -5.54 -5.07 -17.82
CA SER A 66 -4.44 -5.60 -18.64
C SER A 66 -3.05 -5.28 -18.08
N ARG A 67 -2.85 -4.07 -17.56
CA ARG A 67 -1.61 -3.70 -16.85
C ARG A 67 -1.40 -4.55 -15.59
N ASN A 68 -2.46 -4.78 -14.82
CA ASN A 68 -2.39 -5.58 -13.61
C ASN A 68 -2.17 -7.06 -13.93
N LEU A 69 -2.75 -7.60 -15.00
CA LEU A 69 -2.49 -8.96 -15.51
C LEU A 69 -1.01 -9.17 -15.81
N ALA A 70 -0.38 -8.25 -16.54
CA ALA A 70 1.05 -8.31 -16.83
C ALA A 70 1.94 -8.17 -15.57
N ALA A 71 1.43 -7.56 -14.50
CA ALA A 71 2.10 -7.52 -13.20
C ALA A 71 1.86 -8.79 -12.38
N VAL A 72 0.66 -9.36 -12.49
CA VAL A 72 0.25 -10.62 -11.84
C VAL A 72 1.07 -11.79 -12.38
N GLU A 73 1.26 -11.88 -13.70
CA GLU A 73 2.12 -12.88 -14.37
C GLU A 73 3.56 -12.89 -13.84
N ARG A 74 4.04 -11.73 -13.36
CA ARG A 74 5.39 -11.57 -12.81
C ARG A 74 5.43 -11.71 -11.28
N SER A 75 4.31 -12.04 -10.66
CA SER A 75 4.13 -12.09 -9.20
C SER A 75 3.56 -13.45 -8.77
N CYS A 76 3.42 -13.65 -7.45
CA CYS A 76 2.75 -14.82 -6.90
C CYS A 76 1.21 -14.67 -6.80
N ALA A 77 0.63 -13.63 -7.42
CA ALA A 77 -0.81 -13.46 -7.47
C ALA A 77 -1.46 -14.46 -8.43
N LYS A 78 -2.61 -15.03 -8.03
CA LYS A 78 -3.29 -16.09 -8.78
C LYS A 78 -4.52 -15.59 -9.53
N ARG A 79 -5.16 -14.54 -9.03
CA ARG A 79 -6.44 -14.06 -9.53
C ARG A 79 -6.54 -12.54 -9.43
N ILE A 80 -7.17 -11.95 -10.44
CA ILE A 80 -7.65 -10.57 -10.39
C ILE A 80 -9.17 -10.64 -10.34
N THR A 81 -9.77 -9.95 -9.38
CA THR A 81 -11.22 -9.85 -9.22
C THR A 81 -11.60 -8.39 -9.34
N VAL A 82 -12.46 -8.08 -10.32
CA VAL A 82 -13.01 -6.74 -10.51
C VAL A 82 -14.29 -6.65 -9.70
N LEU A 83 -14.34 -5.70 -8.77
CA LEU A 83 -15.53 -5.40 -7.96
C LEU A 83 -16.17 -4.14 -8.54
N SER A 84 -17.33 -4.29 -9.19
CA SER A 84 -18.06 -3.16 -9.75
C SER A 84 -19.33 -2.93 -8.94
N ASP A 85 -19.49 -1.70 -8.45
CA ASP A 85 -20.73 -1.21 -7.82
C ASP A 85 -21.64 -0.50 -8.84
N ASP A 86 -21.37 -0.67 -10.14
CA ASP A 86 -22.14 -0.05 -11.23
C ASP A 86 -23.39 -0.87 -11.58
N ASP A 87 -24.31 -0.25 -12.33
CA ASP A 87 -25.51 -0.91 -12.83
C ASP A 87 -25.17 -2.28 -13.47
N PRO A 88 -26.05 -3.29 -13.33
CA PRO A 88 -25.77 -4.65 -13.80
C PRO A 88 -25.47 -4.74 -15.30
N GLU A 89 -25.97 -3.79 -16.10
CA GLU A 89 -25.64 -3.67 -17.54
C GLU A 89 -24.18 -3.26 -17.78
N HIS A 90 -23.60 -2.43 -16.92
CA HIS A 90 -22.20 -2.02 -16.97
C HIS A 90 -21.28 -3.16 -16.51
N ALA A 91 -21.66 -3.86 -15.44
CA ALA A 91 -20.96 -5.05 -14.96
C ALA A 91 -20.95 -6.19 -16.00
N GLY A 92 -22.07 -6.40 -16.72
CA GLY A 92 -22.16 -7.40 -17.79
C GLY A 92 -21.19 -7.15 -18.95
N ARG A 93 -20.94 -5.87 -19.29
CA ARG A 93 -19.96 -5.47 -20.32
C ARG A 93 -18.51 -5.61 -19.88
N LEU A 94 -18.25 -5.75 -18.58
CA LEU A 94 -16.92 -6.06 -18.02
C LEU A 94 -16.62 -7.57 -18.02
N SER A 95 -17.65 -8.42 -18.09
CA SER A 95 -17.54 -9.88 -18.06
C SER A 95 -17.61 -10.58 -19.43
N ALA A 96 -17.96 -9.84 -20.49
CA ALA A 96 -18.08 -10.32 -21.87
C ALA A 96 -16.79 -10.08 -22.67
#